data_AF-I1K939-F1
#
_entry.id   AF-I1K939-F1
#
_cell.length_a   1.000
_cell.length_b   1.000
_cell.length_c   1.000
_cell.angle_alpha   90.00
_cell.angle_beta   90.00
_cell.angle_gamma   90.00
#
_symmetry.space_group_name_H-M   'P 1'
#
loop_
_entity.id
_entity.type
_entity.pdbx_description
1 polymer ?
#
loop_
_entity_poly.entity_id
_entity_poly.type
_entity_poly.pdbx_seq_one_letter_code
_entity_poly.pdbx_strand_id
1 'polypeptide(L)'
;MESDVEESMRKRPRKYPFSADSSSRKQFEQYSGRTFAIMGEVNFMQDDDNRLEITRTKFGSLLKRHGDLTERLARDSDKIIFERLQKEFEAARASQTEEICLDGEEWNDGLLATIRERVHMEADRKAMQGDADILACPLEKITYKIGNKVICCLEGARIGVQYETSFAGEPCEFYHCVLESKSFLEKMTVLEHTVPFFLPIREIENDLHSSNAMKLIDHVGDLLQAFVDRREQVDCPCQTYKGAVWKSD
;
A
#
# COMPACT_ATOMS: atom_id res chain seq x y z
N MET A 1 10.98 50.44 -37.98
CA MET A 1 12.17 50.87 -37.22
C MET A 1 12.72 49.64 -36.55
N GLU A 2 13.73 49.07 -37.20
CA GLU A 2 14.53 47.92 -36.79
C GLU A 2 15.62 48.34 -35.77
N SER A 3 16.05 47.38 -34.95
CA SER A 3 17.39 47.18 -34.37
C SER A 3 17.27 45.95 -33.45
N ASP A 4 17.75 44.74 -33.74
CA ASP A 4 19.03 44.25 -34.28
C ASP A 4 20.18 44.40 -33.25
N VAL A 5 20.58 43.28 -32.61
CA VAL A 5 21.99 42.97 -32.25
C VAL A 5 22.20 41.48 -31.82
N GLU A 6 22.96 40.79 -32.67
CA GLU A 6 23.97 39.74 -32.46
C GLU A 6 23.69 38.39 -31.75
N GLU A 7 23.57 37.40 -32.64
CA GLU A 7 24.23 36.09 -32.66
C GLU A 7 25.73 36.09 -32.26
N SER A 8 26.20 35.12 -31.44
CA SER A 8 27.42 34.36 -31.80
C SER A 8 27.71 33.10 -30.98
N MET A 9 28.16 32.10 -31.72
CA MET A 9 28.48 30.71 -31.41
C MET A 9 29.71 30.51 -30.52
N ARG A 10 29.71 29.45 -29.68
CA ARG A 10 30.92 28.62 -29.43
C ARG A 10 30.59 27.14 -29.22
N LYS A 11 30.79 26.35 -30.27
CA LYS A 11 31.06 24.89 -30.24
C LYS A 11 32.53 24.67 -29.84
N ARG A 12 32.82 23.64 -29.02
CA ARG A 12 33.80 22.56 -29.35
C ARG A 12 33.96 21.51 -28.22
N PRO A 13 34.08 20.21 -28.58
CA PRO A 13 34.36 19.09 -27.67
C PRO A 13 35.87 18.77 -27.59
N ARG A 14 36.32 18.06 -26.54
CA ARG A 14 37.71 17.58 -26.41
C ARG A 14 37.71 16.16 -25.83
N LYS A 15 37.76 15.13 -26.69
CA LYS A 15 38.92 14.29 -27.09
C LYS A 15 39.41 13.30 -26.02
N TYR A 16 39.03 12.04 -26.19
CA TYR A 16 39.81 10.84 -25.81
C TYR A 16 41.04 10.70 -26.73
N PRO A 17 42.08 10.00 -26.26
CA PRO A 17 42.81 9.10 -27.14
C PRO A 17 42.92 7.67 -26.56
N PHE A 18 42.58 6.69 -27.40
CA PHE A 18 43.03 5.31 -27.28
C PHE A 18 44.53 5.20 -27.58
N SER A 19 45.21 4.24 -26.96
CA SER A 19 46.29 3.48 -27.62
C SER A 19 46.35 2.07 -27.03
N ALA A 20 46.05 1.12 -27.91
CA ALA A 20 46.43 -0.28 -27.78
C ALA A 20 47.93 -0.41 -28.04
N ASP A 21 48.63 -1.32 -27.36
CA ASP A 21 49.19 -2.48 -28.09
C ASP A 21 49.72 -3.59 -27.19
N SER A 22 49.59 -4.79 -27.73
CA SER A 22 49.97 -6.10 -27.23
C SER A 22 51.34 -6.56 -27.75
N SER A 23 51.87 -7.66 -27.19
CA SER A 23 53.07 -8.43 -27.59
C SER A 23 54.29 -8.17 -26.67
N SER A 24 54.99 -9.14 -26.09
CA SER A 24 55.61 -10.30 -26.76
C SER A 24 56.11 -11.35 -25.75
N ARG A 25 56.29 -12.56 -26.28
CA ARG A 25 56.49 -13.87 -25.65
C ARG A 25 57.99 -14.26 -25.61
N LYS A 26 58.33 -15.14 -24.64
CA LYS A 26 59.45 -16.12 -24.58
C LYS A 26 60.79 -15.65 -23.96
N GLN A 27 61.30 -16.39 -22.96
CA GLN A 27 62.32 -17.44 -23.20
C GLN A 27 62.49 -18.36 -21.96
N PHE A 28 62.69 -19.64 -22.27
CA PHE A 28 62.92 -20.81 -21.40
C PHE A 28 64.39 -20.86 -20.94
N GLU A 29 64.68 -21.41 -19.76
CA GLU A 29 65.68 -22.48 -19.60
C GLU A 29 65.62 -23.15 -18.21
N GLN A 30 65.64 -24.48 -18.25
CA GLN A 30 65.64 -25.42 -17.11
C GLN A 30 67.06 -25.59 -16.57
N TYR A 31 67.20 -25.75 -15.25
CA TYR A 31 68.10 -26.77 -14.69
C TYR A 31 67.48 -27.42 -13.45
N SER A 32 67.85 -28.69 -13.29
CA SER A 32 67.16 -29.76 -12.59
C SER A 32 67.43 -29.79 -11.08
N GLY A 33 66.43 -30.24 -10.31
CA GLY A 33 66.62 -31.06 -9.13
C GLY A 33 66.51 -30.36 -7.76
N ARG A 34 65.39 -30.57 -7.06
CA ARG A 34 65.34 -31.34 -5.81
C ARG A 34 63.93 -31.43 -5.22
N THR A 35 63.53 -32.69 -5.01
CA THR A 35 62.70 -33.25 -3.92
C THR A 35 61.40 -32.55 -3.51
N PHE A 36 60.30 -33.26 -3.81
CA PHE A 36 58.96 -33.16 -3.25
C PHE A 36 58.86 -32.65 -1.80
N ALA A 37 58.04 -31.62 -1.61
CA ALA A 37 57.26 -31.43 -0.40
C ALA A 37 55.79 -31.20 -0.82
N ILE A 38 55.02 -32.29 -0.87
CA ILE A 38 53.56 -32.24 -0.83
C ILE A 38 53.20 -31.81 0.59
N MET A 39 53.03 -30.51 0.80
CA MET A 39 52.50 -29.95 2.04
C MET A 39 51.68 -28.70 1.72
N GLY A 40 50.67 -28.86 0.85
CA GLY A 40 49.82 -27.76 0.41
C GLY A 40 48.32 -28.08 0.32
N GLU A 41 47.90 -29.33 0.51
CA GLU A 41 46.51 -29.73 0.22
C GLU A 41 45.53 -29.64 1.40
N VAL A 42 45.99 -29.26 2.60
CA VAL A 42 45.11 -29.20 3.79
C VAL A 42 44.56 -27.80 4.09
N ASN A 43 45.21 -26.74 3.59
CA ASN A 43 44.80 -25.36 3.90
C ASN A 43 43.69 -24.82 2.98
N PHE A 44 43.65 -25.24 1.71
CA PHE A 44 42.64 -24.75 0.76
C PHE A 44 41.21 -25.18 1.12
N MET A 45 41.02 -26.43 1.56
CA MET A 45 39.69 -26.92 1.96
C MET A 45 39.22 -26.29 3.29
N GLN A 46 40.14 -26.09 4.23
CA GLN A 46 39.80 -25.48 5.52
C GLN A 46 39.46 -23.99 5.41
N ASP A 47 40.15 -23.24 4.53
CA ASP A 47 39.85 -21.84 4.27
C ASP A 47 38.52 -21.65 3.52
N ASP A 48 38.21 -22.53 2.55
CA ASP A 48 36.93 -22.48 1.84
C ASP A 48 35.75 -22.88 2.74
N ASP A 49 35.91 -23.89 3.62
CA ASP A 49 34.92 -24.24 4.63
C ASP A 49 34.71 -23.09 5.64
N ASN A 50 35.77 -22.43 6.07
CA ASN A 50 35.67 -21.25 6.93
C ASN A 50 34.93 -20.10 6.23
N ARG A 51 35.19 -19.86 4.94
CA ARG A 51 34.49 -18.83 4.15
C ARG A 51 33.01 -19.15 3.95
N LEU A 52 32.68 -20.42 3.73
CA LEU A 52 31.30 -20.91 3.66
C LEU A 52 30.59 -20.71 4.99
N GLU A 53 31.24 -21.02 6.11
CA GLU A 53 30.64 -20.89 7.45
C GLU A 53 30.44 -19.41 7.84
N ILE A 54 31.37 -18.52 7.46
CA ILE A 54 31.21 -17.06 7.58
C ILE A 54 30.01 -16.59 6.74
N THR A 55 29.86 -17.09 5.52
CA THR A 55 28.75 -16.72 4.63
C THR A 55 27.41 -17.21 5.19
N ARG A 56 27.35 -18.45 5.68
CA ARG A 56 26.18 -19.03 6.35
C ARG A 56 25.79 -18.24 7.59
N THR A 57 26.75 -17.85 8.40
CA THR A 57 26.52 -17.03 9.61
C THR A 57 25.98 -15.65 9.25
N LYS A 58 26.56 -14.99 8.23
CA LYS A 58 26.06 -13.71 7.71
C LYS A 58 24.63 -13.83 7.19
N PHE A 59 24.33 -14.89 6.44
CA PHE A 59 22.98 -15.14 5.91
C PHE A 59 21.97 -15.41 7.05
N GLY A 60 22.35 -16.20 8.05
CA GLY A 60 21.55 -16.43 9.26
C GLY A 60 21.27 -15.14 10.04
N SER A 61 22.27 -14.26 10.17
CA SER A 61 22.10 -12.94 10.79
C SER A 61 21.18 -12.01 9.99
N LEU A 62 21.19 -12.12 8.64
CA LEU A 62 20.29 -11.37 7.76
C LEU A 62 18.87 -11.88 7.87
N LEU A 63 18.66 -13.20 7.84
CA LEU A 63 17.37 -13.84 8.04
C LEU A 63 16.75 -13.47 9.38
N LYS A 64 17.56 -13.46 10.45
CA LYS A 64 17.08 -13.04 11.78
C LYS A 64 16.66 -11.57 11.79
N ARG A 65 17.50 -10.67 11.25
CA ARG A 65 17.15 -9.24 11.12
C ARG A 65 15.91 -9.02 10.25
N HIS A 66 15.73 -9.82 9.20
CA HIS A 66 14.55 -9.77 8.35
C HIS A 66 13.32 -10.25 9.13
N GLY A 67 13.43 -11.34 9.88
CA GLY A 67 12.37 -11.82 10.78
C GLY A 67 11.97 -10.76 11.81
N ASP A 68 12.95 -10.16 12.49
CA ASP A 68 12.71 -9.09 13.47
C ASP A 68 12.10 -7.84 12.82
N LEU A 69 12.52 -7.48 11.60
CA LEU A 69 11.94 -6.36 10.85
C LEU A 69 10.50 -6.66 10.39
N THR A 70 10.25 -7.87 9.88
CA THR A 70 8.91 -8.33 9.52
C THR A 70 7.99 -8.34 10.73
N GLU A 71 8.46 -8.82 11.89
CA GLU A 71 7.67 -8.80 13.12
C GLU A 71 7.38 -7.37 13.58
N ARG A 72 8.37 -6.47 13.55
CA ARG A 72 8.20 -5.06 13.91
C ARG A 72 7.26 -4.30 12.98
N LEU A 73 7.31 -4.58 11.68
CA LEU A 73 6.40 -3.98 10.69
C LEU A 73 5.01 -4.58 10.76
N ALA A 74 4.88 -5.86 11.09
CA ALA A 74 3.59 -6.55 11.10
C ALA A 74 2.75 -6.28 12.35
N ARG A 75 3.35 -5.92 13.50
CA ARG A 75 2.67 -6.19 14.78
C ARG A 75 1.80 -5.13 15.42
N ASP A 76 2.05 -3.83 15.33
CA ASP A 76 1.34 -2.93 16.25
C ASP A 76 0.41 -1.91 15.57
N SER A 77 0.91 -1.01 14.72
CA SER A 77 0.05 0.08 14.22
C SER A 77 -1.11 -0.42 13.38
N ASP A 78 -0.83 -1.24 12.36
CA ASP A 78 -1.82 -1.57 11.34
C ASP A 78 -2.85 -2.56 11.87
N LYS A 79 -2.41 -3.49 12.74
CA LYS A 79 -3.30 -4.41 13.44
C LYS A 79 -4.21 -3.70 14.43
N ILE A 80 -3.67 -2.75 15.21
CA ILE A 80 -4.46 -1.95 16.15
C ILE A 80 -5.44 -1.04 15.39
N ILE A 81 -5.01 -0.43 14.29
CA ILE A 81 -5.88 0.38 13.42
C ILE A 81 -7.00 -0.49 12.85
N PHE A 82 -6.67 -1.66 12.32
CA PHE A 82 -7.65 -2.60 11.77
C PHE A 82 -8.70 -2.99 12.81
N GLU A 83 -8.28 -3.49 13.97
CA GLU A 83 -9.18 -3.93 15.04
C GLU A 83 -10.04 -2.78 15.57
N ARG A 84 -9.44 -1.58 15.74
CA ARG A 84 -10.17 -0.39 16.20
C ARG A 84 -11.19 0.06 15.16
N LEU A 85 -10.80 0.19 13.89
CA LEU A 85 -11.71 0.62 12.83
C LEU A 85 -12.83 -0.40 12.64
N GLN A 86 -12.51 -1.70 12.61
CA GLN A 86 -13.53 -2.73 12.53
C GLN A 86 -14.56 -2.58 13.67
N LYS A 87 -14.11 -2.40 14.91
CA LYS A 87 -15.00 -2.18 16.06
C LYS A 87 -15.81 -0.89 15.96
N GLU A 88 -15.21 0.19 15.44
CA GLU A 88 -15.88 1.48 15.26
C GLU A 88 -17.00 1.38 14.21
N PHE A 89 -16.75 0.70 13.09
CA PHE A 89 -17.74 0.45 12.05
C PHE A 89 -18.83 -0.54 12.50
N GLU A 90 -18.47 -1.59 13.24
CA GLU A 90 -19.46 -2.50 13.85
C GLU A 90 -20.35 -1.77 14.85
N ALA A 91 -19.80 -0.86 15.66
CA ALA A 91 -20.57 -0.03 16.59
C ALA A 91 -21.46 0.99 15.84
N ALA A 92 -20.97 1.57 14.75
CA ALA A 92 -21.76 2.46 13.89
C ALA A 92 -22.95 1.70 13.27
N ARG A 93 -22.71 0.48 12.78
CA ARG A 93 -23.74 -0.42 12.23
C ARG A 93 -24.73 -0.90 13.29
N ALA A 94 -24.27 -1.24 14.50
CA ALA A 94 -25.14 -1.65 15.59
C ALA A 94 -26.00 -0.50 16.12
N SER A 95 -25.50 0.74 16.04
CA SER A 95 -26.22 1.94 16.45
C SER A 95 -27.03 2.57 15.31
N GLN A 96 -26.98 1.99 14.12
CA GLN A 96 -27.71 2.45 12.95
C GLN A 96 -29.21 2.32 13.19
N THR A 97 -29.95 3.38 12.86
CA THR A 97 -31.41 3.40 12.94
C THR A 97 -32.07 3.23 11.58
N GLU A 98 -31.38 3.59 10.51
CA GLU A 98 -31.91 3.53 9.14
C GLU A 98 -30.80 3.19 8.13
N GLU A 99 -31.13 2.32 7.17
CA GLU A 99 -30.29 2.00 6.00
C GLU A 99 -30.98 2.50 4.74
N ILE A 100 -30.31 3.39 4.00
CA ILE A 100 -30.79 3.88 2.71
C ILE A 100 -29.93 3.26 1.63
N CYS A 101 -30.51 2.36 0.84
CA CYS A 101 -29.89 1.87 -0.39
C CYS A 101 -30.08 2.92 -1.48
N LEU A 102 -28.98 3.36 -2.06
CA LEU A 102 -28.96 4.36 -3.12
C LEU A 102 -28.54 3.74 -4.44
N ASP A 103 -29.19 4.20 -5.50
CA ASP A 103 -28.75 3.94 -6.86
C ASP A 103 -27.56 4.84 -7.24
N GLY A 104 -26.85 4.49 -8.31
CA GLY A 104 -25.64 5.21 -8.75
C GLY A 104 -25.87 6.69 -9.07
N GLU A 105 -27.09 7.11 -9.40
CA GLU A 105 -27.45 8.51 -9.69
C GLU A 105 -27.73 9.33 -8.42
N GLU A 106 -28.19 8.68 -7.35
CA GLU A 106 -28.52 9.32 -6.07
C GLU A 106 -27.24 9.62 -5.26
N TRP A 107 -26.16 8.90 -5.54
CA TRP A 107 -24.82 9.21 -5.07
C TRP A 107 -24.23 10.40 -5.84
N ASN A 108 -24.34 11.58 -5.24
CA ASN A 108 -23.85 12.84 -5.82
C ASN A 108 -23.23 13.77 -4.76
N ASP A 109 -22.57 14.83 -5.24
CA ASP A 109 -21.91 15.83 -4.38
C ASP A 109 -22.84 16.50 -3.37
N GLY A 110 -24.12 16.66 -3.70
CA GLY A 110 -25.11 17.25 -2.80
C GLY A 110 -25.44 16.33 -1.62
N LEU A 111 -25.57 15.03 -1.87
CA LEU A 111 -25.72 14.04 -0.81
C LEU A 111 -24.46 13.99 0.07
N LEU A 112 -23.27 13.95 -0.54
CA LEU A 112 -22.02 13.95 0.22
C LEU A 112 -21.87 15.21 1.09
N ALA A 113 -22.26 16.39 0.58
CA ALA A 113 -22.31 17.63 1.34
C ALA A 113 -23.30 17.53 2.52
N THR A 114 -24.45 16.88 2.33
CA THR A 114 -25.44 16.65 3.40
C THR A 114 -24.90 15.73 4.49
N ILE A 115 -24.25 14.62 4.12
CA ILE A 115 -23.60 13.69 5.07
C ILE A 115 -22.52 14.44 5.85
N ARG A 116 -21.72 15.24 5.15
CA ARG A 116 -20.68 16.06 5.75
C ARG A 116 -21.23 17.08 6.75
N GLU A 117 -22.28 17.81 6.39
CA GLU A 117 -22.93 18.77 7.29
C GLU A 117 -23.41 18.08 8.56
N ARG A 118 -24.05 16.91 8.44
CA ARG A 118 -24.54 16.13 9.59
C ARG A 118 -23.42 15.75 10.56
N VAL A 119 -22.28 15.26 10.07
CA VAL A 119 -21.17 14.86 10.96
C VAL A 119 -20.53 16.06 11.67
N HIS A 120 -20.51 17.24 11.04
CA HIS A 120 -20.02 18.46 11.69
C HIS A 120 -21.01 18.98 12.72
N MET A 121 -22.29 19.03 12.37
CA MET A 121 -23.33 19.47 13.31
C MET A 121 -23.42 18.56 14.53
N GLU A 122 -23.26 17.25 14.36
CA GLU A 122 -23.20 16.33 15.48
C GLU A 122 -21.96 16.52 16.35
N ALA A 123 -20.79 16.74 15.73
CA ALA A 123 -19.56 17.01 16.47
C ALA A 123 -19.64 18.33 17.27
N ASP A 124 -20.15 19.40 16.65
CA ASP A 124 -20.35 20.70 17.30
C ASP A 124 -21.36 20.60 18.45
N ARG A 125 -22.46 19.87 18.24
CA ARG A 125 -23.47 19.61 19.29
C ARG A 125 -22.84 18.91 20.50
N LYS A 126 -22.06 17.85 20.26
CA LYS A 126 -21.35 17.11 21.32
C LYS A 126 -20.29 17.96 22.02
N ALA A 127 -19.59 18.82 21.30
CA ALA A 127 -18.62 19.75 21.88
C ALA A 127 -19.27 20.81 22.78
N MET A 128 -20.51 21.23 22.46
CA MET A 128 -21.28 22.19 23.26
C MET A 128 -22.06 21.53 24.42
N GLN A 129 -22.38 20.24 24.32
CA GLN A 129 -23.12 19.47 25.32
C GLN A 129 -22.25 18.91 26.46
N GLY A 130 -21.05 19.45 26.67
CA GLY A 130 -20.22 19.13 27.84
C GLY A 130 -21.02 19.31 29.14
N ASP A 131 -21.51 18.18 29.67
CA ASP A 131 -22.08 17.98 31.01
C ASP A 131 -23.57 18.32 31.27
N ALA A 132 -24.45 18.35 30.25
CA ALA A 132 -25.89 18.45 30.47
C ALA A 132 -26.67 17.30 29.84
N ASP A 133 -27.05 16.35 30.69
CA ASP A 133 -27.98 15.24 30.44
C ASP A 133 -29.40 15.78 30.23
N ILE A 134 -29.62 16.48 29.10
CA ILE A 134 -30.93 16.99 28.71
C ILE A 134 -31.18 16.66 27.23
N LEU A 135 -31.96 15.60 27.03
CA LEU A 135 -32.65 15.25 25.79
C LEU A 135 -31.76 15.24 24.55
N ALA A 136 -30.84 14.27 24.51
CA ALA A 136 -30.35 13.77 23.24
C ALA A 136 -31.54 13.18 22.48
N CYS A 137 -32.20 13.97 21.65
CA CYS A 137 -33.01 13.42 20.57
C CYS A 137 -32.03 12.50 19.80
N PRO A 138 -32.28 11.18 19.72
CA PRO A 138 -31.37 10.28 19.03
C PRO A 138 -31.27 10.77 17.60
N LEU A 139 -30.14 11.38 17.23
CA LEU A 139 -29.93 11.74 15.84
C LEU A 139 -29.91 10.42 15.09
N GLU A 140 -30.86 10.24 14.17
CA GLU A 140 -30.97 9.04 13.35
C GLU A 140 -29.60 8.77 12.71
N LYS A 141 -28.99 7.65 13.10
CA LYS A 141 -27.74 7.20 12.52
C LYS A 141 -28.09 6.49 11.23
N ILE A 142 -28.16 7.29 10.17
CA ILE A 142 -28.42 6.85 8.81
C ILE A 142 -27.11 6.33 8.22
N THR A 143 -27.17 5.14 7.62
CA THR A 143 -26.10 4.60 6.79
C THR A 143 -26.59 4.51 5.35
N TYR A 144 -25.72 4.86 4.42
CA TYR A 144 -26.01 4.87 2.99
C TYR A 144 -25.28 3.72 2.30
N LYS A 145 -26.00 2.84 1.62
CA LYS A 145 -25.43 1.72 0.87
C LYS A 145 -25.51 2.02 -0.62
N ILE A 146 -24.37 2.07 -1.31
CA ILE A 146 -24.28 2.38 -2.73
C ILE A 146 -23.44 1.30 -3.42
N GLY A 147 -24.08 0.35 -4.10
CA GLY A 147 -23.38 -0.79 -4.67
C GLY A 147 -22.58 -1.56 -3.62
N ASN A 148 -21.25 -1.55 -3.75
CA ASN A 148 -20.31 -2.27 -2.88
C ASN A 148 -19.68 -1.38 -1.79
N LYS A 149 -20.19 -0.16 -1.58
CA LYS A 149 -19.71 0.76 -0.53
C LYS A 149 -20.84 1.12 0.43
N VAL A 150 -20.50 1.20 1.70
CA VAL A 150 -21.40 1.54 2.81
C VAL A 150 -20.81 2.75 3.53
N ILE A 151 -21.56 3.85 3.56
CA ILE A 151 -21.13 5.14 4.12
C ILE A 151 -21.87 5.39 5.41
N CYS A 152 -21.12 5.61 6.50
CA CYS A 152 -21.66 5.86 7.82
C CYS A 152 -21.07 7.14 8.45
N CYS A 153 -21.86 7.78 9.29
CA CYS A 153 -21.41 8.89 10.12
C CYS A 153 -20.66 8.35 11.34
N LEU A 154 -19.38 8.69 11.47
CA LEU A 154 -18.56 8.34 12.63
C LEU A 154 -18.48 9.50 13.62
N GLU A 155 -17.95 9.23 14.81
CA GLU A 155 -17.83 10.25 15.86
C GLU A 155 -16.74 11.29 15.52
N GLY A 156 -16.98 12.57 15.80
CA GLY A 156 -15.97 13.62 15.68
C GLY A 156 -15.76 14.16 14.26
N ALA A 157 -16.83 14.53 13.54
CA ALA A 157 -16.77 15.08 12.18
C ALA A 157 -16.10 14.15 11.15
N ARG A 158 -16.16 12.83 11.39
CA ARG A 158 -15.58 11.79 10.55
C ARG A 158 -16.66 11.06 9.76
N ILE A 159 -16.34 10.70 8.52
CA ILE A 159 -17.17 9.86 7.65
C ILE A 159 -16.44 8.54 7.46
N GLY A 160 -17.11 7.43 7.78
CA GLY A 160 -16.60 6.09 7.56
C GLY A 160 -17.12 5.53 6.25
N VAL A 161 -16.23 4.98 5.44
CA VAL A 161 -16.58 4.21 4.23
C VAL A 161 -16.09 2.77 4.41
N GLN A 162 -17.02 1.83 4.33
CA GLN A 162 -16.76 0.40 4.30
C GLN A 162 -16.94 -0.09 2.86
N TYR A 163 -15.92 -0.73 2.31
CA TYR A 163 -15.95 -1.36 1.00
C TYR A 163 -16.19 -2.87 1.18
N GLU A 164 -17.29 -3.35 0.65
CA GLU A 164 -17.68 -4.76 0.56
C GLU A 164 -17.11 -5.33 -0.74
N THR A 165 -16.02 -6.09 -0.69
CA THR A 165 -15.49 -6.73 -1.90
C THR A 165 -16.12 -8.11 -2.09
N SER A 166 -16.25 -8.55 -3.35
CA SER A 166 -16.78 -9.87 -3.67
C SER A 166 -16.07 -10.48 -4.87
N PHE A 167 -15.97 -11.80 -4.93
CA PHE A 167 -15.44 -12.52 -6.08
C PHE A 167 -16.38 -13.65 -6.45
N ALA A 168 -16.74 -13.75 -7.73
CA ALA A 168 -17.69 -14.74 -8.24
C ALA A 168 -19.04 -14.79 -7.47
N GLY A 169 -19.46 -13.67 -6.89
CA GLY A 169 -20.71 -13.56 -6.10
C GLY A 169 -20.56 -13.87 -4.61
N GLU A 170 -19.40 -14.36 -4.18
CA GLU A 170 -19.12 -14.60 -2.76
C GLU A 170 -18.44 -13.37 -2.13
N PRO A 171 -18.86 -12.94 -0.93
CA PRO A 171 -18.22 -11.84 -0.23
C PRO A 171 -16.80 -12.22 0.22
N CYS A 172 -15.86 -11.29 0.02
CA CYS A 172 -14.48 -11.41 0.47
C CYS A 172 -14.27 -10.56 1.73
N GLU A 173 -13.10 -9.94 1.90
CA GLU A 173 -12.82 -9.07 3.05
C GLU A 173 -13.44 -7.68 2.92
N PHE A 174 -13.72 -7.08 4.07
CA PHE A 174 -14.14 -5.69 4.18
C PHE A 174 -12.92 -4.79 4.37
N TYR A 175 -12.89 -3.69 3.62
CA TYR A 175 -11.91 -2.64 3.80
C TYR A 175 -12.58 -1.38 4.31
N HIS A 176 -11.91 -0.67 5.21
CA HIS A 176 -12.44 0.53 5.86
C HIS A 176 -11.56 1.72 5.51
N CYS A 177 -12.18 2.87 5.27
CA CYS A 177 -11.54 4.15 5.07
C CYS A 177 -12.27 5.20 5.89
N VAL A 178 -11.52 6.01 6.63
CA VAL A 178 -12.05 7.11 7.44
C VAL A 178 -11.61 8.42 6.82
N LEU A 179 -12.61 9.24 6.50
CA LEU A 179 -12.45 10.56 5.94
C LEU A 179 -12.75 11.58 7.04
N GLU A 180 -11.89 12.59 7.15
CA GLU A 180 -12.07 13.71 8.07
C GLU A 180 -12.04 15.02 7.28
N SER A 181 -12.81 15.99 7.74
CA SER A 181 -12.56 17.39 7.39
C SER A 181 -12.68 18.24 8.65
N LYS A 182 -11.75 19.17 8.88
CA LYS A 182 -11.76 19.97 10.12
C LYS A 182 -12.78 21.10 10.11
N SER A 183 -13.29 21.44 8.94
CA SER A 183 -14.37 22.42 8.74
C SER A 183 -15.18 22.03 7.52
N PHE A 184 -16.44 22.45 7.43
CA PHE A 184 -17.30 22.25 6.27
C PHE A 184 -16.72 22.82 4.96
N LEU A 185 -15.89 23.86 5.04
CA LEU A 185 -15.26 24.49 3.87
C LEU A 185 -13.87 23.91 3.54
N GLU A 186 -13.28 23.13 4.44
CA GLU A 186 -11.96 22.53 4.21
C GLU A 186 -12.08 21.40 3.17
N LYS A 187 -10.96 20.87 2.68
CA LYS A 187 -10.97 19.63 1.92
C LYS A 187 -11.19 18.43 2.86
N MET A 188 -11.77 17.37 2.33
CA MET A 188 -11.87 16.09 3.02
C MET A 188 -10.59 15.27 2.76
N THR A 189 -10.01 14.69 3.80
CA THR A 189 -8.74 13.95 3.74
C THR A 189 -8.88 12.56 4.37
N VAL A 190 -8.10 11.60 3.88
CA VAL A 190 -8.04 10.25 4.43
C VAL A 190 -7.22 10.27 5.73
N LEU A 191 -7.92 10.03 6.84
CA LEU A 191 -7.33 9.97 8.17
C LEU A 191 -6.69 8.61 8.40
N GLU A 192 -7.49 7.53 8.28
CA GLU A 192 -7.10 6.15 8.58
C GLU A 192 -7.76 5.17 7.61
N HIS A 193 -7.11 4.04 7.34
CA HIS A 193 -7.68 3.00 6.48
C HIS A 193 -7.10 1.62 6.79
N THR A 194 -7.81 0.58 6.36
CA THR A 194 -7.33 -0.81 6.37
C THR A 194 -6.91 -1.30 4.98
N VAL A 195 -6.87 -0.39 4.00
CA VAL A 195 -6.46 -0.68 2.62
C VAL A 195 -4.99 -1.16 2.58
N PRO A 196 -4.66 -2.21 1.81
CA PRO A 196 -3.29 -2.71 1.69
C PRO A 196 -2.28 -1.63 1.29
N PHE A 197 -1.13 -1.60 1.97
CA PHE A 197 -0.13 -0.52 1.86
C PHE A 197 0.44 -0.28 0.46
N PHE A 198 0.42 -1.29 -0.42
CA PHE A 198 0.93 -1.18 -1.78
C PHE A 198 -0.07 -0.50 -2.73
N LEU A 199 -1.32 -0.31 -2.31
CA LEU A 199 -2.29 0.46 -3.08
C LEU A 199 -2.01 1.96 -2.86
N PRO A 200 -1.91 2.77 -3.93
CA PRO A 200 -1.42 4.14 -3.87
C PRO A 200 -2.47 5.15 -3.36
N ILE A 201 -3.05 4.89 -2.18
CA ILE A 201 -4.15 5.72 -1.63
C ILE A 201 -3.73 7.17 -1.43
N ARG A 202 -2.51 7.42 -0.94
CA ARG A 202 -1.99 8.78 -0.75
C ARG A 202 -1.78 9.53 -2.06
N GLU A 203 -1.42 8.84 -3.14
CA GLU A 203 -1.25 9.45 -4.47
C GLU A 203 -2.61 9.80 -5.05
N ILE A 204 -3.56 8.86 -4.97
CA ILE A 204 -4.95 9.06 -5.40
C ILE A 204 -5.60 10.22 -4.62
N GLU A 205 -5.38 10.28 -3.30
CA GLU A 205 -5.78 11.42 -2.48
C GLU A 205 -5.23 12.69 -3.12
N ASN A 206 -3.90 12.77 -3.28
CA ASN A 206 -3.20 13.93 -3.84
C ASN A 206 -3.70 14.41 -5.20
N ASP A 207 -4.03 13.48 -6.09
CA ASP A 207 -4.50 13.79 -7.43
C ASP A 207 -5.96 14.26 -7.44
N LEU A 208 -6.79 13.72 -6.54
CA LEU A 208 -8.22 14.06 -6.43
C LEU A 208 -8.51 15.18 -5.41
N HIS A 209 -7.48 15.63 -4.66
CA HIS A 209 -7.51 16.63 -3.58
C HIS A 209 -8.22 17.96 -3.90
N SER A 210 -8.42 18.28 -5.18
CA SER A 210 -9.06 19.52 -5.64
C SER A 210 -10.41 19.31 -6.29
N SER A 211 -10.77 18.08 -6.68
CA SER A 211 -11.75 17.86 -7.74
C SER A 211 -13.03 17.19 -7.28
N ASN A 212 -12.97 16.19 -6.38
CA ASN A 212 -14.17 15.57 -5.83
C ASN A 212 -13.86 14.46 -4.79
N ALA A 213 -14.29 14.60 -3.53
CA ALA A 213 -14.17 13.53 -2.51
C ALA A 213 -15.01 12.29 -2.86
N MET A 214 -16.11 12.47 -3.59
CA MET A 214 -16.93 11.38 -4.13
C MET A 214 -16.11 10.48 -5.07
N LYS A 215 -15.37 11.10 -6.00
CA LYS A 215 -14.51 10.37 -6.95
C LYS A 215 -13.40 9.63 -6.25
N LEU A 216 -12.86 10.17 -5.15
CA LEU A 216 -11.87 9.48 -4.33
C LEU A 216 -12.48 8.19 -3.76
N ILE A 217 -13.66 8.28 -3.16
CA ILE A 217 -14.37 7.13 -2.60
C ILE A 217 -14.62 6.06 -3.67
N ASP A 218 -15.14 6.47 -4.83
CA ASP A 218 -15.42 5.53 -5.93
C ASP A 218 -14.15 4.89 -6.47
N HIS A 219 -13.09 5.68 -6.69
CA HIS A 219 -11.83 5.17 -7.23
C HIS A 219 -11.12 4.20 -6.28
N VAL A 220 -11.19 4.45 -4.96
CA VAL A 220 -10.66 3.51 -3.96
C VAL A 220 -11.45 2.19 -3.97
N GLY A 221 -12.78 2.26 -4.11
CA GLY A 221 -13.63 1.08 -4.26
C GLY A 221 -13.29 0.24 -5.48
N ASP A 222 -13.12 0.88 -6.65
CA ASP A 222 -12.72 0.22 -7.89
C ASP A 222 -11.35 -0.45 -7.78
N LEU A 223 -10.39 0.25 -7.15
CA LEU A 223 -9.04 -0.26 -6.96
C LEU A 223 -9.02 -1.49 -6.04
N LEU A 224 -9.78 -1.46 -4.95
CA LEU A 224 -9.93 -2.58 -4.03
C LEU A 224 -10.58 -3.80 -4.70
N GLN A 225 -11.65 -3.57 -5.47
CA GLN A 225 -12.32 -4.63 -6.20
C GLN A 225 -11.38 -5.27 -7.23
N ALA A 226 -10.66 -4.46 -8.01
CA ALA A 226 -9.68 -4.94 -8.99
C ALA A 226 -8.52 -5.70 -8.32
N PHE A 227 -8.10 -5.29 -7.13
CA PHE A 227 -7.09 -6.00 -6.34
C PHE A 227 -7.59 -7.39 -5.92
N VAL A 228 -8.81 -7.48 -5.36
CA VAL A 228 -9.41 -8.75 -4.95
C VAL A 228 -9.60 -9.66 -6.16
N ASP A 229 -10.17 -9.14 -7.25
CA ASP A 229 -10.36 -9.91 -8.49
C ASP A 229 -9.04 -10.53 -8.97
N ARG A 230 -7.96 -9.74 -8.99
CA ARG A 230 -6.62 -10.20 -9.40
C ARG A 230 -6.05 -11.24 -8.43
N ARG A 231 -6.21 -11.05 -7.12
CA ARG A 231 -5.69 -11.95 -6.08
C ARG A 231 -6.39 -13.31 -6.17
N GLU A 232 -7.71 -13.32 -6.19
CA GLU A 232 -8.51 -14.55 -6.30
C GLU A 232 -8.29 -15.24 -7.64
N GLN A 233 -8.14 -14.48 -8.73
CA GLN A 233 -7.75 -15.05 -10.05
C GLN A 233 -6.38 -15.72 -10.06
N VAL A 234 -5.46 -15.39 -9.15
CA VAL A 234 -4.14 -16.04 -9.04
C VAL A 234 -4.21 -17.23 -8.09
N ASP A 235 -5.02 -17.15 -7.04
CA ASP A 235 -5.23 -18.24 -6.08
C ASP A 235 -6.07 -19.39 -6.66
N CYS A 236 -7.07 -19.12 -7.51
CA CYS A 236 -7.86 -20.15 -8.19
C CYS A 236 -7.07 -21.10 -9.13
N PRO A 237 -6.21 -20.64 -10.05
CA PRO A 237 -5.50 -21.51 -11.00
C PRO A 237 -4.40 -22.35 -10.37
N CYS A 238 -3.87 -21.97 -9.19
CA CYS A 238 -2.85 -22.80 -8.53
C CYS A 238 -3.43 -24.11 -7.94
N GLN A 239 -4.77 -24.23 -7.84
CA GLN A 239 -5.44 -25.47 -7.46
C GLN A 239 -5.62 -26.45 -8.63
N THR A 240 -5.72 -25.99 -9.88
CA THR A 240 -5.86 -26.87 -11.05
C THR A 240 -4.54 -27.54 -11.46
N TYR A 241 -3.38 -26.92 -11.22
CA TYR A 241 -2.07 -27.52 -11.56
C TYR A 241 -1.53 -28.53 -10.55
N LYS A 242 -2.13 -28.67 -9.36
CA LYS A 242 -1.73 -29.68 -8.36
C LYS A 242 -2.40 -31.05 -8.52
N GLY A 243 -3.31 -31.21 -9.49
CA GLY A 243 -4.10 -32.43 -9.69
C GLY A 243 -3.84 -33.20 -11.00
N ALA A 244 -2.98 -32.71 -11.90
CA ALA A 244 -2.66 -33.42 -13.14
C ALA A 244 -1.62 -34.52 -12.90
N VAL A 245 -2.03 -35.59 -12.21
CA VAL A 245 -1.37 -36.89 -12.35
C VAL A 245 -1.62 -37.34 -13.78
N TRP A 246 -0.58 -37.28 -14.59
CA TRP A 246 -0.57 -37.87 -15.93
C TRP A 246 -0.86 -39.37 -15.78
N LYS A 247 -2.10 -39.78 -16.06
CA LYS A 247 -2.36 -41.17 -16.43
C LYS A 247 -1.88 -41.34 -17.86
N SER A 248 -0.75 -42.03 -17.99
CA SER A 248 -0.34 -42.63 -19.25
C SER A 248 -1.23 -43.86 -19.48
N ASP A 249 -2.05 -43.81 -20.53
CA ASP A 249 -2.58 -45.00 -21.19
C ASP A 249 -1.47 -45.66 -22.03
#